data_AF-A0A9J6F9B6-F1
#
_entry.id   AF-A0A9J6F9B6-F1
#
_cell.length_a   1.000
_cell.length_b   1.000
_cell.length_c   1.000
_cell.angle_alpha   90.00
_cell.angle_beta   90.00
_cell.angle_gamma   90.00
#
_symmetry.space_group_name_H-M   'P 1'
#
loop_
_entity.id
_entity.type
_entity.pdbx_description
1 polymer ?
#
loop_
_entity_poly.entity_id
_entity_poly.type
_entity_poly.pdbx_seq_one_letter_code
_entity_poly.pdbx_strand_id
1 'polypeptide(L)'
;MRQKADEEVRSFASHLRNLGTATLASSDSQDPVKASLRREILAEQLLSQFLLGLRDPVRRFVLSRDPKTFDEAIAIAVKEEQNEKVSWSHTLPVGYAEENTDIHEMHSRLDRLEKMWRAWQYAIR
;
A
#
# COMPACT_ATOMS: atom_id res chain seq x y z
N MET A 1 18.31 -3.88 6.86
CA MET A 1 18.33 -4.69 5.62
C MET A 1 17.20 -4.19 4.72
N ARG A 2 17.38 -4.13 3.40
CA ARG A 2 16.33 -3.71 2.46
C ARG A 2 16.02 -4.84 1.50
N GLN A 3 14.75 -4.97 1.11
CA GLN A 3 14.28 -5.86 0.07
C GLN A 3 14.94 -5.47 -1.26
N LYS A 4 15.50 -6.44 -1.99
CA LYS A 4 16.06 -6.18 -3.32
C LYS A 4 14.94 -5.94 -4.35
N ALA A 5 15.25 -5.27 -5.46
CA ALA A 5 14.26 -4.91 -6.48
C ALA A 5 13.46 -6.12 -7.00
N ASP A 6 14.16 -7.23 -7.25
CA ASP A 6 13.60 -8.47 -7.82
C ASP A 6 13.33 -9.55 -6.75
N GLU A 7 13.49 -9.23 -5.47
CA GLU A 7 13.26 -10.17 -4.37
C GLU A 7 11.79 -10.14 -3.95
N GLU A 8 11.15 -11.31 -3.92
CA GLU A 8 9.78 -11.45 -3.42
C GLU A 8 9.68 -11.14 -1.92
N VAL A 9 8.55 -10.57 -1.52
CA VAL A 9 8.25 -10.24 -0.10
C VAL A 9 8.44 -11.44 0.81
N ARG A 10 8.02 -12.64 0.38
CA ARG A 10 8.15 -13.88 1.16
C ARG A 10 9.61 -14.29 1.37
N SER A 11 10.43 -14.16 0.35
CA SER A 11 11.86 -14.45 0.41
C SER A 11 12.57 -13.48 1.34
N PHE A 12 12.26 -12.18 1.22
CA PHE A 12 12.78 -11.15 2.12
C PHE A 12 12.38 -11.39 3.59
N ALA A 13 11.11 -11.71 3.85
CA ALA A 13 10.62 -12.06 5.17
C ALA A 13 11.33 -13.29 5.76
N SER A 14 11.61 -14.29 4.92
CA SER A 14 12.30 -15.51 5.34
C SER A 14 13.75 -15.25 5.71
N HIS A 15 14.45 -14.37 4.95
CA HIS A 15 15.80 -13.93 5.31
C HIS A 15 15.83 -13.20 6.65
N LEU A 16 14.86 -12.31 6.91
CA LEU A 16 14.75 -11.62 8.19
C LEU A 16 14.45 -12.59 9.35
N ARG A 17 13.54 -13.55 9.14
CA ARG A 17 13.28 -14.61 10.15
C ARG A 17 14.53 -15.40 10.48
N ASN A 18 15.27 -15.85 9.47
CA ASN A 18 16.49 -16.63 9.66
C ASN A 18 17.57 -15.83 10.40
N LEU A 19 17.67 -14.53 10.14
CA LEU A 19 18.56 -13.65 10.89
C LEU A 19 18.13 -13.52 12.36
N GLY A 20 16.83 -13.35 12.61
CA GLY A 20 16.27 -13.27 13.96
C GLY A 20 16.35 -14.57 14.76
N THR A 21 16.20 -15.72 14.12
CA THR A 21 16.36 -17.02 14.79
C THR A 21 17.82 -17.32 15.10
N ALA A 22 18.75 -16.93 14.22
CA ALA A 22 20.18 -17.05 14.48
C ALA A 22 20.64 -16.20 15.68
N THR A 23 20.13 -14.98 15.83
CA THR A 23 20.42 -14.13 16.99
C THR A 23 19.84 -14.67 18.29
N LEU A 24 18.65 -15.28 18.26
CA LEU A 24 18.08 -15.98 19.41
C LEU A 24 18.87 -17.23 19.79
N ALA A 25 19.28 -18.05 18.81
CA ALA A 25 20.02 -19.29 19.04
C ALA A 25 21.42 -19.03 19.62
N SER A 26 22.03 -17.89 19.32
CA SER A 26 23.30 -17.47 19.92
C SER A 26 23.18 -17.00 21.38
N SER A 27 21.96 -16.85 21.89
CA SER A 27 21.67 -16.26 23.19
C SER A 27 21.16 -17.34 24.17
N ASP A 28 22.08 -18.13 24.73
CA ASP A 28 21.79 -19.14 25.76
C ASP A 28 21.52 -18.47 27.12
N SER A 29 20.30 -17.98 27.35
CA SER A 29 19.86 -17.62 28.71
C SER A 29 18.91 -18.65 29.27
N GLN A 30 19.30 -19.22 30.41
CA GLN A 30 18.49 -20.17 31.18
C GLN A 30 17.32 -19.53 31.95
N ASP A 31 17.23 -18.19 31.96
CA ASP A 31 16.16 -17.44 32.63
C ASP A 31 14.93 -17.30 31.71
N PRO A 32 13.78 -17.90 32.06
CA PRO A 32 12.59 -17.90 31.20
C PRO A 32 11.96 -16.52 31.02
N VAL A 33 12.07 -15.62 32.01
CA VAL A 33 11.51 -14.26 31.93
C VAL A 33 12.34 -13.38 31.01
N LYS A 34 13.67 -13.52 31.06
CA LYS A 34 14.56 -12.84 30.11
C LYS A 34 14.40 -13.39 28.70
N ALA A 35 14.16 -14.70 28.55
CA ALA A 35 13.91 -15.31 27.26
C ALA A 35 12.60 -14.80 26.62
N SER A 36 11.52 -14.62 27.38
CA SER A 36 10.26 -14.08 26.85
C SER A 36 10.40 -12.61 26.43
N LEU A 37 11.00 -11.77 27.27
CA LEU A 37 11.24 -10.35 26.95
C LEU A 37 12.09 -10.17 25.69
N ARG A 38 13.13 -11.00 25.52
CA ARG A 38 13.97 -10.95 24.31
C ARG A 38 13.20 -11.34 23.05
N ARG A 39 12.31 -12.33 23.13
CA ARG A 39 11.47 -12.72 21.99
C ARG A 39 10.53 -11.59 21.59
N GLU A 40 9.96 -10.87 22.55
CA GLU A 40 9.09 -9.72 22.31
C GLU A 40 9.85 -8.57 21.64
N ILE A 41 11.00 -8.16 22.21
CA ILE A 41 11.87 -7.14 21.61
C ILE A 41 12.29 -7.52 20.19
N LEU A 42 12.65 -8.80 19.98
CA LEU A 42 13.06 -9.27 18.67
C LEU A 42 11.89 -9.28 17.67
N ALA A 43 10.67 -9.58 18.11
CA ALA A 43 9.49 -9.50 17.26
C ALA A 43 9.22 -8.05 16.81
N GLU A 44 9.34 -7.07 17.72
CA GLU A 44 9.21 -5.65 17.39
C GLU A 44 10.33 -5.17 16.44
N GLN A 45 11.56 -5.64 16.67
CA GLN A 45 12.69 -5.36 15.79
C GLN A 45 12.50 -5.97 14.40
N LEU A 46 12.01 -7.20 14.31
CA LEU A 46 11.71 -7.84 13.01
C LEU A 46 10.61 -7.09 12.26
N LEU A 47 9.55 -6.69 12.96
CA LEU A 47 8.46 -5.90 12.38
C LEU A 47 8.97 -4.57 11.83
N SER A 48 9.68 -3.79 12.65
CA SER A 48 10.21 -2.49 12.23
C SER A 48 11.21 -2.62 11.07
N GLN A 49 12.12 -3.59 11.13
CA GLN A 49 13.08 -3.84 10.04
C GLN A 49 12.41 -4.30 8.75
N PHE A 50 11.34 -5.10 8.85
CA PHE A 50 10.55 -5.50 7.70
C PHE A 50 9.85 -4.31 7.06
N LEU A 51 9.11 -3.53 7.85
CA LEU A 51 8.39 -2.35 7.37
C LEU A 51 9.32 -1.34 6.70
N LEU A 52 10.45 -1.03 7.32
CA LEU A 52 11.45 -0.10 6.76
C LEU A 52 12.21 -0.69 5.56
N GLY A 53 12.32 -2.01 5.51
CA GLY A 53 13.05 -2.73 4.46
C GLY A 53 12.23 -2.98 3.21
N LEU A 54 10.90 -2.94 3.28
CA LEU A 54 10.01 -3.14 2.13
C LEU A 54 10.21 -2.08 1.03
N ARG A 55 10.02 -2.52 -0.23
CA ARG A 55 10.00 -1.63 -1.39
C ARG A 55 8.87 -0.60 -1.27
N ASP A 56 9.13 0.61 -1.75
CA ASP A 56 8.24 1.78 -1.58
C ASP A 56 6.77 1.56 -1.98
N PRO A 57 6.44 0.92 -3.12
CA PRO A 57 5.04 0.72 -3.51
C PRO A 57 4.27 -0.11 -2.48
N VAL A 58 4.84 -1.25 -2.09
CA VAL A 58 4.25 -2.17 -1.10
C VAL A 58 4.27 -1.57 0.30
N ARG A 59 5.38 -0.90 0.69
CA ARG A 59 5.56 -0.30 2.01
C ARG A 59 4.47 0.70 2.35
N ARG A 60 4.08 1.57 1.40
CA ARG A 60 3.03 2.58 1.63
C ARG A 60 1.69 1.96 2.03
N PHE A 61 1.28 0.90 1.34
CA PHE A 61 0.02 0.20 1.64
C PHE A 61 0.09 -0.63 2.91
N VAL A 62 1.24 -1.19 3.23
CA VAL A 62 1.42 -1.93 4.49
C VAL A 62 1.36 -0.96 5.67
N LEU A 63 2.05 0.19 5.59
CA LEU A 63 2.03 1.20 6.65
C LEU A 63 0.64 1.82 6.86
N SER A 64 -0.15 2.01 5.80
CA SER A 64 -1.51 2.55 5.94
C SER A 64 -2.48 1.60 6.64
N ARG A 65 -2.17 0.30 6.69
CA ARG A 65 -2.97 -0.71 7.39
C ARG A 65 -2.53 -0.96 8.84
N ASP A 66 -1.45 -0.33 9.29
CA ASP A 66 -0.95 -0.38 10.68
C ASP A 66 -0.88 -1.81 11.28
N PRO A 67 -0.08 -2.72 10.69
CA PRO A 67 0.04 -4.08 11.21
C PRO A 67 0.71 -4.11 12.58
N LYS A 68 0.14 -4.90 13.50
CA LYS A 68 0.64 -5.03 14.87
C LYS A 68 1.66 -6.14 15.04
N THR A 69 1.68 -7.10 14.11
CA THR A 69 2.58 -8.25 14.18
C THR A 69 3.36 -8.43 12.89
N PHE A 70 4.52 -9.05 12.99
CA PHE A 70 5.36 -9.37 11.85
C PHE A 70 4.64 -10.26 10.81
N ASP A 71 3.89 -11.28 11.26
CA ASP A 71 3.14 -12.15 10.35
C ASP A 71 1.97 -11.42 9.66
N GLU A 72 1.30 -10.50 10.36
CA GLU A 72 0.27 -9.65 9.77
C GLU A 72 0.85 -8.73 8.70
N ALA A 73 2.01 -8.10 8.99
CA ALA A 73 2.71 -7.27 8.02
C ALA A 73 3.10 -8.06 6.76
N ILE A 74 3.56 -9.32 6.90
CA ILE A 74 3.85 -10.20 5.77
C ILE A 74 2.59 -10.49 4.96
N ALA A 75 1.49 -10.87 5.62
CA ALA A 75 0.26 -11.21 4.92
C ALA A 75 -0.26 -10.04 4.07
N ILE A 76 -0.24 -8.83 4.63
CA ILE A 76 -0.60 -7.61 3.92
C ILE A 76 0.36 -7.37 2.76
N ALA A 77 1.67 -7.41 3.01
CA ALA A 77 2.69 -7.12 2.00
C ALA A 77 2.63 -8.11 0.82
N VAL A 78 2.38 -9.40 1.08
CA VAL A 78 2.22 -10.43 0.03
C VAL A 78 0.99 -10.14 -0.82
N LYS A 79 -0.13 -9.76 -0.20
CA LYS A 79 -1.35 -9.41 -0.94
C LYS A 79 -1.13 -8.20 -1.83
N GLU A 80 -0.44 -7.17 -1.32
CA GLU A 80 -0.16 -5.96 -2.11
C GLU A 80 0.89 -6.19 -3.20
N GLU A 81 1.88 -7.06 -3.00
CA GLU A 81 2.81 -7.48 -4.06
C GLU A 81 2.07 -8.21 -5.20
N GLN A 82 1.08 -9.05 -4.88
CA GLN A 82 0.23 -9.68 -5.88
C GLN A 82 -0.63 -8.65 -6.62
N ASN A 83 -1.21 -7.68 -5.91
CA ASN A 83 -1.97 -6.58 -6.53
C ASN A 83 -1.08 -5.77 -7.48
N GLU A 84 0.15 -5.43 -7.08
CA GLU A 84 1.12 -4.73 -7.93
C GLU A 84 1.41 -5.51 -9.22
N LYS A 85 1.71 -6.82 -9.10
CA LYS A 85 1.95 -7.72 -10.24
C LYS A 85 0.74 -7.80 -11.19
N VAL A 86 -0.48 -7.79 -10.64
CA VAL A 86 -1.72 -7.81 -11.43
C VAL A 86 -1.96 -6.46 -12.11
N SER A 87 -1.77 -5.33 -11.41
CA SER A 87 -1.92 -3.99 -11.99
C SER A 87 -0.92 -3.68 -13.12
N TRP A 88 0.27 -4.31 -13.11
CA TRP A 88 1.25 -4.17 -14.18
C TRP A 88 0.96 -5.08 -15.37
N SER A 89 0.32 -6.24 -15.16
CA SER A 89 -0.14 -7.12 -16.27
C SER A 89 -1.45 -6.63 -16.89
N HIS A 90 -2.28 -5.95 -16.10
CA HIS A 90 -3.46 -5.21 -16.51
C HIS A 90 -3.16 -3.72 -16.48
N THR A 91 -2.23 -3.24 -17.30
CA THR A 91 -2.48 -1.96 -17.99
C THR A 91 -3.68 -2.14 -18.91
N LEU A 92 -4.85 -2.34 -18.30
CA LEU A 92 -6.07 -1.85 -18.88
C LEU A 92 -5.84 -0.34 -18.97
N PRO A 93 -5.94 0.29 -20.15
CA PRO A 93 -6.07 1.73 -20.16
C PRO A 93 -7.18 2.03 -19.17
N VAL A 94 -6.92 2.92 -18.22
CA VAL A 94 -7.99 3.56 -17.45
C VAL A 94 -8.80 4.29 -18.52
N GLY A 95 -9.73 3.56 -19.12
CA GLY A 95 -10.84 4.14 -19.81
C GLY A 95 -11.50 4.98 -18.75
N TYR A 96 -11.45 6.28 -18.95
CA TYR A 96 -12.30 7.26 -18.31
C TYR A 96 -13.75 6.78 -18.52
N ALA A 97 -14.20 5.85 -17.69
CA ALA A 97 -15.55 5.35 -17.69
C ALA A 97 -16.39 6.46 -17.05
N GLU A 98 -17.22 7.06 -17.89
CA GLU A 98 -18.40 7.85 -17.52
C GLU A 98 -18.20 9.26 -16.94
N GLU A 99 -17.14 10.00 -17.30
CA GLU A 99 -17.09 11.45 -16.99
C GLU A 99 -17.31 12.35 -18.23
N ASN A 100 -17.12 11.82 -19.44
CA ASN A 100 -17.16 12.65 -20.66
C ASN A 100 -18.59 12.92 -21.19
N THR A 101 -19.53 12.00 -20.96
CA THR A 101 -20.96 12.23 -21.23
C THR A 101 -21.52 13.31 -20.33
N ASP A 102 -21.15 13.29 -19.05
CA ASP A 102 -21.63 14.25 -18.05
C ASP A 102 -21.06 15.65 -18.31
N ILE A 103 -19.77 15.77 -18.67
CA ILE A 103 -19.16 17.06 -19.03
C ILE A 103 -19.81 17.63 -20.30
N HIS A 104 -20.09 16.81 -21.31
CA HIS A 104 -20.72 17.28 -22.54
C HIS A 104 -22.19 17.68 -22.33
N GLU A 105 -22.91 16.95 -21.47
CA GLU A 105 -24.26 17.30 -21.04
C GLU A 105 -24.27 18.60 -20.22
N MET A 106 -23.31 18.76 -19.30
CA MET A 106 -23.14 19.97 -18.49
C MET A 106 -22.80 21.20 -19.36
N HIS A 107 -21.89 21.06 -20.32
CA HIS A 107 -21.59 22.13 -21.29
C HIS A 107 -22.81 22.47 -22.14
N SER A 108 -23.58 21.47 -22.59
CA SER A 108 -24.82 21.71 -23.36
C SER A 108 -25.90 22.41 -22.53
N ARG A 109 -25.99 22.10 -21.23
CA ARG A 109 -26.90 22.79 -20.29
C ARG A 109 -26.46 24.23 -20.04
N LEU A 110 -25.17 24.48 -19.85
CA LEU A 110 -24.63 25.83 -19.66
C LEU A 110 -24.83 26.70 -20.92
N ASP A 111 -24.60 26.14 -22.11
CA ASP A 111 -24.77 26.85 -23.37
C ASP A 111 -26.25 27.22 -23.65
N ARG A 112 -27.20 26.36 -23.22
CA ARG A 112 -28.63 26.69 -23.23
C ARG A 112 -28.97 27.82 -22.26
N LEU A 113 -28.45 27.77 -21.04
CA LEU A 113 -28.70 28.81 -20.03
C LEU A 113 -28.13 30.16 -20.48
N GLU A 114 -26.95 30.18 -21.10
CA GLU A 114 -26.37 31.40 -21.64
C GLU A 114 -27.20 31.99 -22.79
N LYS A 115 -27.69 31.15 -23.72
CA LYS A 115 -28.59 31.59 -24.80
C LYS A 115 -29.90 32.17 -24.24
N MET A 116 -30.48 31.53 -23.23
CA MET A 116 -31.69 32.03 -22.57
C MET A 116 -31.44 33.36 -21.85
N TRP A 117 -30.33 33.47 -21.13
CA TRP A 117 -29.97 34.69 -20.41
C TRP A 117 -29.77 35.87 -21.37
N ARG A 118 -29.05 35.67 -22.47
CA ARG A 118 -28.86 36.69 -23.51
C ARG A 118 -30.20 37.07 -24.14
N ALA A 119 -31.05 36.11 -24.50
CA ALA A 119 -32.37 36.39 -25.06
C ALA A 119 -33.27 37.19 -24.09
N TRP A 120 -33.19 36.89 -22.79
CA TRP A 120 -33.92 37.61 -21.75
C TRP A 120 -33.40 39.04 -21.56
N GLN A 121 -32.08 39.27 -21.65
CA GLN A 121 -31.49 40.61 -21.63
C GLN A 121 -31.92 41.49 -22.83
N TYR A 122 -32.13 40.89 -24.01
CA TYR A 122 -32.65 41.62 -25.18
C TYR A 122 -34.17 41.85 -25.12
N ALA A 123 -34.92 41.08 -24.32
CA ALA A 123 -36.37 41.21 -24.19
C ALA A 123 -36.81 42.24 -23.13
N ILE A 124 -35.88 42.74 -22.31
CA ILE A 124 -36.13 43.71 -21.22
C ILE A 124 -35.68 45.14 -21.59
N ARG A 125 -35.22 45.34 -22.82
CA ARG A 125 -34.90 46.65 -23.38
C ARG A 125 -35.98 47.09 -24.36
#